data_AF-A0A3Z4X659-F1
#
_entry.id   AF-A0A3Z4X659-F1
#
_cell.length_a   1.000
_cell.length_b   1.000
_cell.length_c   1.000
_cell.angle_alpha   90.00
_cell.angle_beta   90.00
_cell.angle_gamma   90.00
#
_symmetry.space_group_name_H-M   'P 1'
#
loop_
_entity.id
_entity.type
_entity.pdbx_description
1 polymer ?
#
loop_
_entity_poly.entity_id
_entity_poly.type
_entity_poly.pdbx_seq_one_letter_code
_entity_poly.pdbx_strand_id
1 'polypeptide(L)'
;MALVVGLRISKVHADEFSGFQGSINGSIPAYTRTINLNDKPFWCNARKLLKKQCRVVDISFNGRVAIVHRPGDKDCPGGWWGAVDRHNGDALWLIPNRDELSVEKICSKDFRAGFVQRPDTKTLASIAMYYGMETIKTIDYSE
;
A
#
# COMPACT_ATOMS: atom_id res chain seq x y z
N MET A 1 -15.95 -40.25 -34.59
CA MET A 1 -14.87 -39.72 -33.72
C MET A 1 -15.29 -38.35 -33.26
N ALA A 2 -15.54 -38.17 -31.96
CA ALA A 2 -15.98 -36.91 -31.37
C ALA A 2 -14.95 -36.49 -30.31
N LEU A 3 -14.30 -35.34 -30.53
CA LEU A 3 -13.36 -34.73 -29.59
C LEU A 3 -14.11 -33.65 -28.82
N VAL A 4 -14.51 -33.97 -27.59
CA VAL A 4 -15.04 -33.02 -26.62
C VAL A 4 -13.86 -32.31 -25.97
N VAL A 5 -13.58 -31.08 -26.38
CA VAL A 5 -12.60 -30.21 -25.71
C VAL A 5 -13.33 -29.51 -24.57
N GLY A 6 -13.25 -30.10 -23.37
CA GLY A 6 -13.80 -29.54 -22.15
C GLY A 6 -13.12 -28.22 -21.78
N LEU A 7 -13.94 -27.18 -21.54
CA LEU A 7 -13.51 -25.91 -20.95
C LEU A 7 -12.78 -26.16 -19.62
N ARG A 8 -11.50 -25.78 -19.54
CA ARG A 8 -10.81 -25.61 -18.26
C ARG A 8 -11.19 -24.25 -17.68
N ILE A 9 -12.20 -24.25 -16.82
CA ILE A 9 -12.50 -23.14 -15.93
C ILE A 9 -11.49 -23.21 -14.78
N SER A 10 -10.47 -22.37 -14.79
CA SER A 10 -9.58 -22.18 -13.65
C SER A 10 -10.32 -21.45 -12.53
N LYS A 11 -11.12 -22.18 -11.75
CA LYS A 11 -11.50 -21.73 -10.39
C LYS A 11 -10.26 -21.86 -9.52
N VAL A 12 -9.68 -20.73 -9.12
CA VAL A 12 -8.75 -20.70 -7.98
C VAL A 12 -9.46 -19.92 -6.88
N HIS A 13 -10.02 -20.67 -5.94
CA HIS A 13 -10.41 -20.20 -4.64
C HIS A 13 -9.82 -21.18 -3.64
N ALA A 14 -8.89 -20.72 -2.82
CA ALA A 14 -8.57 -21.31 -1.52
C ALA A 14 -7.90 -20.23 -0.68
N ASP A 15 -8.63 -19.80 0.34
CA ASP A 15 -8.22 -18.98 1.47
C ASP A 15 -7.57 -19.89 2.55
N GLU A 16 -6.98 -19.26 3.56
CA GLU A 16 -6.47 -19.79 4.84
C GLU A 16 -4.99 -20.26 4.98
N PHE A 17 -4.22 -19.34 5.58
CA PHE A 17 -3.47 -19.52 6.84
C PHE A 17 -2.40 -20.62 6.92
N SER A 18 -1.15 -20.26 6.61
CA SER A 18 0.05 -20.94 7.16
C SER A 18 1.11 -19.91 7.53
N GLY A 19 1.62 -20.05 8.76
CA GLY A 19 2.47 -19.07 9.43
C GLY A 19 3.88 -18.97 8.85
N PHE A 20 4.37 -17.73 8.80
CA PHE A 20 5.77 -17.34 8.93
C PHE A 20 6.80 -18.03 8.02
N GLN A 21 6.78 -17.70 6.72
CA GLN A 21 7.94 -17.38 5.88
C GLN A 21 7.44 -17.20 4.44
N GLY A 22 7.74 -16.05 3.84
CA GLY A 22 7.30 -15.76 2.47
C GLY A 22 5.99 -15.00 2.48
N SER A 23 6.08 -13.73 2.11
CA SER A 23 4.94 -12.85 2.00
C SER A 23 3.87 -13.48 1.11
N ILE A 24 2.67 -13.71 1.66
CA ILE A 24 1.46 -13.82 0.82
C ILE A 24 1.43 -12.59 -0.09
N ASN A 25 1.07 -12.78 -1.36
CA ASN A 25 0.79 -11.65 -2.25
C ASN A 25 -0.22 -10.73 -1.54
N GLY A 26 0.23 -9.56 -1.09
CA GLY A 26 -0.59 -8.64 -0.29
C GLY A 26 -0.23 -8.49 1.20
N SER A 27 0.76 -9.17 1.78
CA SER A 27 1.16 -8.93 3.19
C SER A 27 2.27 -7.89 3.37
N ILE A 28 2.26 -7.30 4.57
CA ILE A 28 3.32 -6.46 5.15
C ILE A 28 3.83 -7.10 6.46
N PRO A 29 4.99 -6.68 6.98
CA PRO A 29 5.58 -7.23 8.21
C PRO A 29 4.68 -7.16 9.45
N ALA A 30 4.96 -8.06 10.40
CA ALA A 30 4.24 -8.15 11.68
C ALA A 30 4.46 -6.89 12.54
N TYR A 31 5.65 -6.32 12.44
CA TYR A 31 6.00 -5.05 13.06
C TYR A 31 6.37 -4.06 11.96
N THR A 32 5.76 -2.87 12.03
CA THR A 32 6.00 -1.78 11.11
C THR A 32 6.22 -0.51 11.91
N ARG A 33 7.15 0.34 11.49
CA ARG A 33 7.55 1.52 12.25
C ARG A 33 7.70 2.74 11.35
N THR A 34 7.55 3.90 11.95
CA THR A 34 7.68 5.18 11.24
C THR A 34 9.11 5.66 11.23
N ILE A 35 9.73 5.74 10.05
CA ILE A 35 11.16 6.11 9.89
C ILE A 35 11.49 7.50 10.45
N ASN A 36 10.53 8.42 10.47
CA ASN A 36 10.73 9.82 10.87
C ASN A 36 10.15 10.17 12.26
N LEU A 37 9.72 9.18 13.06
CA LEU A 37 9.09 9.42 14.37
C LEU A 37 9.63 8.48 15.46
N ASN A 38 10.95 8.37 15.57
CA ASN A 38 11.64 7.59 16.62
C ASN A 38 11.16 6.13 16.70
N ASP A 39 11.06 5.44 15.57
CA ASP A 39 10.63 4.04 15.49
C ASP A 39 9.26 3.75 16.13
N LYS A 40 8.38 4.76 16.24
CA LYS A 40 7.02 4.55 16.74
C LYS A 40 6.28 3.55 15.85
N PRO A 41 5.46 2.65 16.43
CA PRO A 41 4.66 1.71 15.66
C PRO A 41 3.79 2.43 14.64
N PHE A 42 3.87 1.98 13.39
CA PHE A 42 2.99 2.45 12.33
C PHE A 42 1.60 1.82 12.47
N TRP A 43 0.58 2.51 11.98
CA TRP A 43 -0.82 2.12 12.19
C TRP A 43 -1.25 0.87 11.39
N CYS A 44 -0.49 0.48 10.36
CA CYS A 44 -0.76 -0.71 9.57
C CYS A 44 0.38 -1.71 9.67
N ASN A 45 0.08 -2.90 10.19
CA ASN A 45 0.96 -4.08 10.22
C ASN A 45 0.17 -5.34 9.85
N ALA A 46 0.82 -6.50 9.80
CA ALA A 46 0.17 -7.77 9.44
C ALA A 46 -1.10 -8.06 10.27
N ARG A 47 -1.08 -7.81 11.59
CA ARG A 47 -2.24 -8.02 12.46
C ARG A 47 -3.40 -7.09 12.10
N LYS A 48 -3.09 -5.85 11.73
CA LYS A 48 -4.08 -4.83 11.33
C LYS A 48 -4.70 -5.15 9.97
N LEU A 49 -3.93 -5.72 9.04
CA LEU A 49 -4.46 -6.27 7.78
C LEU A 49 -5.45 -7.41 8.03
N LEU A 50 -5.09 -8.39 8.85
CA LEU A 50 -5.97 -9.52 9.18
C LEU A 50 -7.29 -9.07 9.82
N LYS A 51 -7.23 -8.02 10.66
CA LYS A 51 -8.42 -7.41 11.28
C LYS A 51 -9.17 -6.44 10.36
N LYS A 52 -8.78 -6.30 9.09
CA LYS A 52 -9.35 -5.37 8.11
C LYS A 52 -9.35 -3.91 8.59
N GLN A 53 -8.42 -3.55 9.47
CA GLN A 53 -8.24 -2.18 9.98
C GLN A 53 -7.39 -1.33 9.01
N CYS A 54 -6.65 -1.98 8.12
CA CYS A 54 -6.02 -1.40 6.96
C CYS A 54 -6.01 -2.46 5.84
N ARG A 55 -5.62 -2.05 4.63
CA ARG A 55 -5.43 -2.94 3.48
C ARG A 55 -4.18 -2.55 2.71
N VAL A 56 -3.56 -3.53 2.04
CA VAL A 56 -2.61 -3.26 0.96
C VAL A 56 -3.42 -2.94 -0.30
N VAL A 57 -3.12 -1.80 -0.91
CA VAL A 57 -3.78 -1.34 -2.14
C VAL A 57 -3.01 -1.79 -3.36
N ASP A 58 -1.69 -1.71 -3.30
CA ASP A 58 -0.80 -2.08 -4.40
C ASP A 58 0.59 -2.46 -3.85
N ILE A 59 1.36 -3.19 -4.65
CA ILE A 59 2.73 -3.60 -4.35
C ILE A 59 3.65 -3.21 -5.51
N SER A 60 4.81 -2.64 -5.17
CA SER A 60 5.80 -2.22 -6.16
C SER A 60 6.26 -3.40 -7.02
N PHE A 61 6.71 -3.13 -8.24
CA PHE A 61 7.11 -4.16 -9.20
C PHE A 61 8.16 -5.15 -8.66
N ASN A 62 9.13 -4.67 -7.87
CA ASN A 62 10.15 -5.50 -7.22
C ASN A 62 9.65 -6.21 -5.95
N GLY A 63 8.38 -6.02 -5.57
CA GLY A 63 7.81 -6.55 -4.34
C GLY A 63 8.33 -5.90 -3.07
N ARG A 64 9.10 -4.82 -3.12
CA ARG A 64 9.75 -4.27 -1.94
C ARG A 64 8.84 -3.37 -1.11
N VAL A 65 8.01 -2.56 -1.74
CA VAL A 65 7.18 -1.55 -1.09
C VAL A 65 5.71 -1.87 -1.33
N ALA A 66 4.89 -1.76 -0.28
CA ALA A 66 3.44 -1.82 -0.37
C ALA A 66 2.84 -0.44 -0.10
N ILE A 67 1.86 -0.03 -0.91
CA ILE A 67 0.98 1.09 -0.56
C ILE A 67 -0.15 0.53 0.31
N VAL A 68 -0.37 1.13 1.46
CA VAL A 68 -1.42 0.76 2.42
C VAL A 68 -2.43 1.87 2.60
N HIS A 69 -3.68 1.48 2.83
CA HIS A 69 -4.79 2.40 3.05
C HIS A 69 -5.55 2.01 4.32
N ARG A 70 -5.77 2.99 5.19
CA ARG A 70 -6.71 2.91 6.31
C ARG A 70 -8.07 3.38 5.82
N PRO A 71 -9.16 2.61 6.02
CA PRO A 71 -10.50 3.11 5.79
C PRO A 71 -10.77 4.44 6.50
N GLY A 72 -11.61 5.26 5.90
CA GLY A 72 -12.00 6.56 6.45
C GLY A 72 -12.84 6.45 7.72
N ASP A 73 -12.79 7.51 8.50
CA ASP A 73 -13.59 7.74 9.69
C ASP A 73 -14.37 9.07 9.53
N LYS A 74 -15.10 9.47 10.58
CA LYS A 74 -15.90 10.70 10.57
C LYS A 74 -15.06 11.97 10.36
N ASP A 75 -13.81 11.95 10.80
CA ASP A 75 -12.91 13.11 10.79
C ASP A 75 -12.12 13.15 9.47
N CYS A 76 -11.88 11.98 8.87
CA CYS A 76 -11.16 11.82 7.62
C CYS A 76 -11.85 10.77 6.72
N PRO A 77 -12.88 11.15 5.93
CA PRO A 77 -13.74 10.20 5.21
C PRO A 77 -13.04 9.45 4.06
N GLY A 78 -11.97 10.02 3.50
CA GLY A 78 -11.08 9.38 2.53
C GLY A 78 -10.09 8.39 3.15
N GLY A 79 -9.92 8.46 4.47
CA GLY A 79 -8.96 7.65 5.20
C GLY A 79 -7.52 8.11 4.99
N TRP A 80 -6.59 7.23 5.34
CA TRP A 80 -5.17 7.58 5.41
C TRP A 80 -4.34 6.65 4.53
N TRP A 81 -3.34 7.23 3.89
CA TRP A 81 -2.43 6.54 2.99
C TRP A 81 -1.03 6.44 3.58
N GLY A 82 -0.38 5.33 3.29
CA GLY A 82 0.97 5.03 3.76
C GLY A 82 1.72 4.14 2.79
N ALA A 83 3.04 4.09 2.95
CA ALA A 83 3.89 3.10 2.30
C ALA A 83 4.64 2.31 3.36
N VAL A 84 4.84 1.01 3.10
CA VAL A 84 5.54 0.08 3.98
C VAL A 84 6.56 -0.70 3.17
N ASP A 85 7.81 -0.66 3.58
CA ASP A 85 8.84 -1.59 3.14
C ASP A 85 8.56 -2.97 3.74
N ARG A 86 8.34 -3.92 2.84
CA ARG A 86 7.92 -5.28 3.16
C ARG A 86 9.04 -6.16 3.69
N HIS A 87 10.28 -5.73 3.56
CA HIS A 87 11.44 -6.49 4.01
C HIS A 87 11.82 -6.15 5.45
N ASN A 88 11.83 -4.87 5.82
CA ASN A 88 12.29 -4.43 7.14
C ASN A 88 11.18 -3.84 8.03
N GLY A 89 9.99 -3.54 7.47
CA GLY A 89 8.87 -2.95 8.19
C GLY A 89 8.93 -1.44 8.35
N ASP A 90 9.89 -0.77 7.73
CA ASP A 90 9.94 0.69 7.71
C ASP A 90 8.74 1.23 6.94
N ALA A 91 8.15 2.30 7.46
CA ALA A 91 6.91 2.84 6.94
C ALA A 91 6.89 4.37 7.01
N LEU A 92 6.14 4.95 6.10
CA LEU A 92 5.95 6.39 6.03
C LEU A 92 4.49 6.73 5.69
N TRP A 93 4.09 7.92 6.15
CA TRP A 93 2.81 8.50 5.81
C TRP A 93 2.89 9.15 4.43
N LEU A 94 1.89 8.90 3.59
CA LEU A 94 1.75 9.54 2.28
C LEU A 94 0.87 10.77 2.44
N ILE A 95 1.47 11.83 2.98
CA ILE A 95 0.80 13.10 3.25
C ILE A 95 1.64 14.21 2.59
N PRO A 96 1.10 14.95 1.60
CA PRO A 96 1.77 16.11 1.04
C PRO A 96 1.87 17.24 2.10
N ASN A 97 2.74 18.20 1.87
CA ASN A 97 2.87 19.34 2.77
C ASN A 97 1.61 20.21 2.73
N ARG A 98 1.36 21.00 3.79
CA ARG A 98 0.13 21.82 3.91
C ARG A 98 0.01 22.90 2.83
N ASP A 99 1.13 23.36 2.29
CA ASP A 99 1.23 24.29 1.17
C ASP A 99 0.92 23.63 -0.19
N GLU A 100 1.11 22.31 -0.31
CA GLU A 100 0.79 21.53 -1.51
C GLU A 100 -0.69 21.14 -1.56
N LEU A 101 -1.27 20.74 -0.42
CA LEU A 101 -2.68 20.31 -0.34
C LEU A 101 -3.27 20.54 1.06
N SER A 102 -4.51 21.06 1.12
CA SER A 102 -5.20 21.26 2.39
C SER A 102 -5.58 19.93 3.05
N VAL A 103 -5.71 19.95 4.39
CA VAL A 103 -6.10 18.76 5.17
C VAL A 103 -7.46 18.21 4.74
N GLU A 104 -8.41 19.08 4.42
CA GLU A 104 -9.74 18.69 3.92
C GLU A 104 -9.65 17.89 2.62
N LYS A 105 -8.76 18.29 1.70
CA LYS A 105 -8.53 17.57 0.44
C LYS A 105 -7.78 16.26 0.67
N ILE A 106 -6.79 16.23 1.55
CA ILE A 106 -6.09 14.99 1.96
C ILE A 106 -7.08 13.98 2.55
N CYS A 107 -8.05 14.46 3.34
CA CYS A 107 -9.07 13.63 3.96
C CYS A 107 -10.28 13.35 3.07
N SER A 108 -10.30 13.81 1.82
CA SER A 108 -11.36 13.52 0.87
C SER A 108 -11.18 12.14 0.22
N LYS A 109 -12.27 11.60 -0.37
CA LYS A 109 -12.23 10.34 -1.14
C LYS A 109 -11.49 10.47 -2.48
N ASP A 110 -11.17 11.70 -2.88
CA ASP A 110 -10.47 11.99 -4.13
C ASP A 110 -8.95 11.96 -3.97
N PHE A 111 -8.45 11.96 -2.73
CA PHE A 111 -7.04 11.77 -2.45
C PHE A 111 -6.65 10.29 -2.53
N ARG A 112 -5.64 9.98 -3.34
CA ARG A 112 -5.18 8.61 -3.61
C ARG A 112 -3.67 8.57 -3.75
N ALA A 113 -3.09 7.39 -3.57
CA ALA A 113 -1.69 7.15 -3.89
C ALA A 113 -1.55 5.92 -4.79
N GLY A 114 -0.53 5.93 -5.64
CA GLY A 114 -0.22 4.83 -6.55
C GLY A 114 1.25 4.83 -6.96
N PHE A 115 1.74 3.67 -7.41
CA PHE A 115 3.08 3.60 -7.97
C PHE A 115 3.13 4.26 -9.35
N VAL A 116 4.27 4.87 -9.65
CA VAL A 116 4.59 5.39 -10.98
C VAL A 116 5.87 4.74 -11.49
N GLN A 117 6.11 4.86 -12.80
CA GLN A 117 7.30 4.30 -13.41
C GLN A 117 8.54 4.93 -12.77
N ARG A 118 9.50 4.07 -12.40
CA ARG A 118 10.72 4.49 -11.73
C ARG A 118 11.57 5.33 -12.69
N PRO A 119 12.14 6.46 -12.23
CA PRO A 119 13.07 7.24 -13.04
C PRO A 119 14.44 6.55 -13.18
N ASP A 120 14.82 5.68 -12.23
CA ASP A 120 16.13 5.01 -12.20
C ASP A 120 16.14 3.64 -11.50
N THR A 121 17.32 3.01 -11.42
CA THR A 121 17.54 1.69 -10.81
C THR A 121 17.84 1.73 -9.31
N LYS A 122 18.12 2.91 -8.74
CA LYS A 122 18.47 3.09 -7.32
C LYS A 122 17.23 3.28 -6.46
N THR A 123 16.16 3.82 -7.04
CA THR A 123 14.86 3.94 -6.39
C THR A 123 14.15 2.58 -6.36
N LEU A 124 13.80 2.12 -5.16
CA LEU A 124 13.06 0.89 -4.96
C LEU A 124 11.61 1.04 -5.45
N ALA A 125 10.99 2.19 -5.20
CA ALA A 125 9.66 2.53 -5.71
C ALA A 125 9.43 4.04 -5.77
N SER A 126 8.75 4.52 -6.80
CA SER A 126 8.27 5.89 -6.89
C SER A 126 6.76 5.90 -6.66
N ILE A 127 6.29 6.72 -5.71
CA ILE A 127 4.89 6.78 -5.30
C ILE A 127 4.38 8.18 -5.59
N ALA A 128 3.35 8.28 -6.43
CA ALA A 128 2.65 9.52 -6.67
C ALA A 128 1.41 9.62 -5.78
N MET A 129 1.19 10.81 -5.26
CA MET A 129 0.00 11.23 -4.54
C MET A 129 -0.85 12.08 -5.47
N TYR A 130 -2.14 11.74 -5.55
CA TYR A 130 -3.10 12.30 -6.47
C TYR A 130 -4.24 12.96 -5.71
N TYR A 131 -4.80 14.02 -6.29
CA TYR A 131 -6.10 14.56 -5.91
C TYR A 131 -6.97 14.64 -7.17
N GLY A 132 -8.05 13.86 -7.22
CA GLY A 132 -8.80 13.69 -8.46
C GLY A 132 -7.96 13.00 -9.53
N MET A 133 -7.70 13.69 -10.64
CA MET A 133 -6.84 13.21 -11.75
C MET A 133 -5.46 13.88 -11.76
N GLU A 134 -5.18 14.82 -10.85
CA GLU A 134 -3.94 15.59 -10.85
C GLU A 134 -2.92 14.96 -9.91
N THR A 135 -1.65 14.91 -10.37
CA THR A 135 -0.53 14.50 -9.52
C THR A 135 -0.09 15.69 -8.69
N ILE A 136 -0.18 15.56 -7.37
CA ILE A 136 0.21 16.61 -6.42
C ILE A 136 1.70 16.51 -6.12
N LYS A 137 2.19 15.28 -5.90
CA LYS A 137 3.57 15.04 -5.49
C LYS A 137 3.98 13.61 -5.78
N THR A 138 5.24 13.43 -6.16
CA THR A 138 5.88 12.12 -6.23
C THR A 138 6.98 12.05 -5.19
N ILE A 139 7.06 10.93 -4.49
CA ILE A 139 8.16 10.60 -3.59
C ILE A 139 8.89 9.37 -4.11
N ASP A 140 10.20 9.36 -3.94
CA ASP A 140 11.03 8.22 -4.23
C ASP A 140 11.41 7.52 -2.94
N TYR A 141 11.16 6.21 -2.88
CA TYR A 141 11.59 5.34 -1.81
C TYR A 141 12.91 4.68 -2.22
N SER A 142 13.99 5.04 -1.55
CA SER A 142 15.32 4.42 -1.65
C SER A 142 15.67 3.67 -0.37
N GLU A 143 16.66 2.79 -0.43
CA GLU A 143 17.30 2.22 0.78
C GLU A 143 18.09 3.26 1.57
#